data_AF-A0A260BFC7-F1
#
_entry.id   AF-A0A260BFC7-F1
#
_cell.length_a   1.000
_cell.length_b   1.000
_cell.length_c   1.000
_cell.angle_alpha   90.00
_cell.angle_beta   90.00
_cell.angle_gamma   90.00
#
_symmetry.space_group_name_H-M   'P 1'
#
loop_
_entity.id
_entity.type
_entity.pdbx_description
1 polymer ?
#
loop_
_entity_poly.entity_id
_entity_poly.type
_entity_poly.pdbx_seq_one_letter_code
_entity_poly.pdbx_strand_id
1 'polypeptide(L)'
;MDAFLETSRRRNFRRRVAAAVLMALIASFGLVGCSDDPSGGDAGFEGLTSGQRVYDRTGFSLNPAQTADMQRQLENLKSDTGADVIAYVRELDADPDDTLDQVEDLQQRWVSLTGVDQDTAGAILINREPGKIDEARAGIFVGSTYDDGNVPRDEQEAIIEDALIPPLRDGDVAGSLTAGIDRLASDIRNGPPVTALDRFADGPGSTWLPWAGSVIALLGLLLVGTVFRGRAKPTVSQEYPTTVRPDQTTDAAYATALVHRSAQPSGVPGTVLALATADALTFEQDKKPGKVDKGTVKIRLVDRTRARGEVQQAVWSMLAERAEDDVVSGDELKKIARGPGATKELVEKTLRASGFVADGSGRRRTALAGLGVLGGALAIGGIAVATSGAPTMWLAVVLSGLLFVAGLGTAIAYSRFSVAGLDASRPWEAYRDGLKQAAKDNDESVDLNVALPDIVAFGLAPFFRKRLEAATDPGSDSPLRAFTSPADADYAAGVPVVLPWSAFSGVFVSSSSGSVASGGGAGGGGGAAGST
;
A
#
# COMPACT_ATOMS: atom_id res chain seq x y z
N MET A 1 44.33 1.68 -2.67
CA MET A 1 43.13 0.98 -3.21
C MET A 1 41.85 1.68 -2.77
N ASP A 2 41.93 2.98 -2.44
CA ASP A 2 40.95 3.64 -1.55
C ASP A 2 40.00 4.60 -2.29
N ALA A 3 40.29 4.95 -3.55
CA ALA A 3 39.39 5.72 -4.40
C ALA A 3 38.21 4.88 -4.97
N PHE A 4 38.29 3.55 -4.87
CA PHE A 4 37.30 2.64 -5.46
C PHE A 4 36.13 2.31 -4.52
N LEU A 5 36.29 2.53 -3.21
CA LEU A 5 35.24 2.25 -2.21
C LEU A 5 34.27 3.43 -2.02
N GLU A 6 34.72 4.66 -2.26
CA GLU A 6 33.91 5.86 -2.13
C GLU A 6 32.91 6.04 -3.29
N THR A 7 33.25 5.52 -4.47
CA THR A 7 32.36 5.47 -5.64
C THR A 7 31.30 4.37 -5.56
N SER A 8 31.48 3.37 -4.69
CA SER A 8 30.52 2.27 -4.46
C SER A 8 29.34 2.70 -3.58
N ARG A 9 29.57 3.53 -2.55
CA ARG A 9 28.52 4.00 -1.62
C ARG A 9 27.52 4.98 -2.26
N ARG A 10 27.98 5.89 -3.13
CA ARG A 10 27.09 6.77 -3.93
C ARG A 10 26.25 5.99 -4.96
N ARG A 11 26.71 4.82 -5.39
CA ARG A 11 26.04 3.95 -6.37
C ARG A 11 24.81 3.26 -5.78
N ASN A 12 24.84 2.89 -4.51
CA ASN A 12 23.75 2.16 -3.84
C ASN A 12 22.55 3.05 -3.47
N PHE A 13 22.75 4.34 -3.20
CA PHE A 13 21.66 5.30 -3.00
C PHE A 13 20.96 5.64 -4.33
N ARG A 14 21.73 5.84 -5.41
CA ARG A 14 21.20 6.04 -6.76
C ARG A 14 20.47 4.80 -7.29
N ARG A 15 20.92 3.58 -6.96
CA ARG A 15 20.24 2.32 -7.34
C ARG A 15 18.89 2.13 -6.64
N ARG A 16 18.71 2.56 -5.39
CA ARG A 16 17.43 2.44 -4.68
C ARG A 16 16.40 3.47 -5.14
N VAL A 17 16.85 4.67 -5.49
CA VAL A 17 15.99 5.69 -6.13
C VAL A 17 15.67 5.28 -7.58
N ALA A 18 16.63 4.72 -8.32
CA ALA A 18 16.39 4.18 -9.66
C ALA A 18 15.46 2.96 -9.65
N ALA A 19 15.51 2.09 -8.65
CA ALA A 19 14.61 0.93 -8.53
C ALA A 19 13.16 1.34 -8.22
N ALA A 20 12.95 2.40 -7.43
CA ALA A 20 11.62 2.97 -7.21
C ALA A 20 11.07 3.67 -8.46
N VAL A 21 11.94 4.30 -9.26
CA VAL A 21 11.58 4.88 -10.58
C VAL A 21 11.33 3.78 -11.63
N LEU A 22 12.06 2.65 -11.58
CA LEU A 22 11.88 1.53 -12.50
C LEU A 22 10.58 0.73 -12.20
N MET A 23 10.21 0.55 -10.93
CA MET A 23 8.95 -0.11 -10.55
C MET A 23 7.71 0.75 -10.91
N ALA A 24 7.84 2.07 -10.91
CA ALA A 24 6.79 2.96 -11.41
C ALA A 24 6.71 2.98 -12.96
N LEU A 25 7.82 2.70 -13.65
CA LEU A 25 7.87 2.58 -15.12
C LEU A 25 7.41 1.20 -15.64
N ILE A 26 7.52 0.15 -14.83
CA ILE A 26 7.05 -1.20 -15.19
C ILE A 26 5.53 -1.32 -15.01
N ALA A 27 4.92 -0.54 -14.12
CA ALA A 27 3.45 -0.45 -14.00
C ALA A 27 2.77 0.31 -15.16
N SER A 28 3.54 0.94 -16.05
CA SER A 28 3.04 1.71 -17.21
C SER A 28 3.31 1.04 -18.57
N PHE A 29 3.85 -0.19 -18.57
CA PHE A 29 4.06 -1.02 -19.76
C PHE A 29 3.64 -2.48 -19.49
N GLY A 30 2.36 -2.73 -19.26
CA GLY A 30 1.71 -3.96 -19.78
C GLY A 30 1.26 -3.66 -21.21
N LEU A 31 1.30 -4.52 -22.21
CA LEU A 31 1.24 -5.97 -22.27
C LEU A 31 1.93 -6.39 -23.59
N VAL A 32 2.78 -7.41 -23.54
CA VAL A 32 2.88 -8.39 -24.64
C VAL A 32 2.76 -9.73 -23.95
N GLY A 33 1.51 -10.14 -23.75
CA GLY A 33 1.21 -11.52 -23.42
C GLY A 33 1.44 -12.33 -24.69
N CYS A 34 2.40 -13.26 -24.62
CA CYS A 34 2.47 -14.34 -25.59
C CYS A 34 1.20 -15.18 -25.42
N SER A 35 0.43 -15.31 -26.49
CA SER A 35 -0.68 -16.23 -26.61
C SER A 35 -0.15 -17.67 -26.53
N ASP A 36 -0.50 -18.36 -25.45
CA ASP A 36 -0.52 -19.82 -25.42
C ASP A 36 -1.90 -20.26 -25.95
N ASP A 37 -1.91 -21.08 -27.00
CA ASP A 37 -3.09 -21.76 -27.54
C ASP A 37 -3.84 -22.52 -26.43
N PRO A 38 -5.15 -22.29 -26.22
CA PRO A 38 -6.00 -23.24 -25.55
C PRO A 38 -6.77 -24.06 -26.58
N SER A 39 -6.26 -25.27 -26.83
CA SER A 39 -7.12 -26.37 -27.24
C SER A 39 -8.10 -26.71 -26.11
N GLY A 40 -9.38 -26.39 -26.28
CA GLY A 40 -10.46 -26.82 -25.39
C GLY A 40 -11.84 -26.48 -25.98
N GLY A 41 -12.46 -27.39 -26.72
CA GLY A 41 -13.75 -27.91 -26.25
C GLY A 41 -14.83 -27.83 -27.32
N ASP A 42 -15.16 -28.97 -27.90
CA ASP A 42 -16.18 -29.22 -28.89
C ASP A 42 -17.59 -28.79 -28.39
N ALA A 43 -18.21 -27.78 -29.02
CA ALA A 43 -19.63 -27.43 -28.84
C ALA A 43 -20.17 -26.69 -30.09
N GLY A 44 -20.52 -27.43 -31.13
CA GLY A 44 -21.04 -26.90 -32.39
C GLY A 44 -22.30 -26.02 -32.23
N PHE A 45 -22.46 -25.04 -33.11
CA PHE A 45 -23.74 -24.33 -33.30
C PHE A 45 -24.66 -25.20 -34.14
N GLU A 46 -25.39 -26.10 -33.47
CA GLU A 46 -26.25 -27.06 -34.14
C GLU A 46 -27.52 -26.40 -34.70
N GLY A 47 -28.07 -27.01 -35.76
CA GLY A 47 -29.41 -26.72 -36.28
C GLY A 47 -29.62 -25.30 -36.81
N LEU A 48 -28.57 -24.63 -37.27
CA LEU A 48 -28.68 -23.41 -38.07
C LEU A 48 -29.36 -23.72 -39.41
N THR A 49 -30.27 -22.85 -39.83
CA THR A 49 -31.16 -23.05 -40.99
C THR A 49 -31.26 -21.75 -41.77
N SER A 50 -31.37 -21.85 -43.10
CA SER A 50 -31.56 -20.65 -43.93
C SER A 50 -32.93 -20.01 -43.62
N GLY A 51 -32.94 -18.70 -43.39
CA GLY A 51 -34.16 -17.91 -43.16
C GLY A 51 -34.62 -17.78 -41.71
N GLN A 52 -33.99 -18.46 -40.76
CA GLN A 52 -34.21 -18.26 -39.33
C GLN A 52 -33.04 -17.47 -38.73
N ARG A 53 -33.35 -16.50 -37.86
CA ARG A 53 -32.37 -15.58 -37.26
C ARG A 53 -32.32 -15.66 -35.74
N VAL A 54 -33.30 -16.31 -35.10
CA VAL A 54 -33.36 -16.46 -33.64
C VAL A 54 -33.35 -17.94 -33.27
N TYR A 55 -32.39 -18.33 -32.43
CA TYR A 55 -32.22 -19.70 -31.96
C TYR A 55 -32.16 -19.74 -30.43
N ASP A 56 -33.10 -20.44 -29.80
CA ASP A 56 -33.05 -20.77 -28.38
C ASP A 56 -32.80 -22.27 -28.20
N ARG A 57 -31.59 -22.63 -27.75
CA ARG A 57 -31.19 -24.01 -27.43
C ARG A 57 -31.43 -24.40 -25.99
N THR A 58 -31.80 -23.45 -25.13
CA THR A 58 -32.18 -23.73 -23.75
C THR A 58 -33.59 -24.33 -23.69
N GLY A 59 -34.45 -23.95 -24.64
CA GLY A 59 -35.84 -24.42 -24.74
C GLY A 59 -36.80 -23.74 -23.76
N PHE A 60 -36.31 -22.83 -22.91
CA PHE A 60 -37.11 -22.10 -21.93
C PHE A 60 -36.75 -20.61 -21.79
N SER A 61 -35.69 -20.13 -22.47
CA SER A 61 -35.27 -18.72 -22.38
C SER A 61 -36.18 -17.81 -23.18
N LEU A 62 -36.73 -18.30 -24.30
CA LEU A 62 -37.64 -17.56 -25.17
C LEU A 62 -38.94 -18.36 -25.39
N ASN A 63 -40.08 -17.69 -25.20
CA ASN A 63 -41.36 -18.25 -25.60
C ASN A 63 -41.63 -18.00 -27.11
N PRO A 64 -42.56 -18.73 -27.74
CA PRO A 64 -42.81 -18.61 -29.18
C PRO A 64 -43.19 -17.21 -29.66
N ALA A 65 -43.87 -16.42 -28.81
CA ALA A 65 -44.24 -15.04 -29.15
C ALA A 65 -43.01 -14.11 -29.15
N GLN A 66 -42.10 -14.28 -28.19
CA GLN A 66 -40.83 -13.55 -28.11
C GLN A 66 -39.92 -13.89 -29.30
N THR A 67 -39.78 -15.19 -29.63
CA THR A 67 -39.01 -15.62 -30.81
C THR A 67 -39.57 -15.01 -32.10
N ALA A 68 -40.90 -14.99 -32.27
CA ALA A 68 -41.54 -14.39 -33.43
C ALA A 68 -41.43 -12.86 -33.47
N ASP A 69 -41.35 -12.18 -32.32
CA ASP A 69 -41.13 -10.74 -32.25
C ASP A 69 -39.68 -10.38 -32.62
N MET A 70 -38.70 -11.05 -32.03
CA MET A 70 -37.28 -10.84 -32.35
C MET A 70 -36.96 -11.18 -33.80
N GLN A 71 -37.56 -12.24 -34.35
CA GLN A 71 -37.39 -12.57 -35.77
C GLN A 71 -37.89 -11.42 -36.66
N ARG A 72 -38.99 -10.75 -36.29
CA ARG A 72 -39.48 -9.56 -37.00
C ARG A 72 -38.57 -8.35 -36.80
N GLN A 73 -38.06 -8.13 -35.59
CA GLN A 73 -37.12 -7.04 -35.31
C GLN A 73 -35.85 -7.16 -36.14
N LEU A 74 -35.25 -8.35 -36.20
CA LEU A 74 -34.05 -8.63 -37.00
C LEU A 74 -34.33 -8.52 -38.51
N GLU A 75 -35.52 -8.93 -38.98
CA GLU A 75 -35.91 -8.73 -40.39
C GLU A 75 -36.07 -7.26 -40.74
N ASN A 76 -36.67 -6.47 -39.85
CA ASN A 76 -36.79 -5.03 -40.01
C ASN A 76 -35.41 -4.35 -39.99
N LEU A 77 -34.52 -4.76 -39.08
CA LEU A 77 -33.14 -4.27 -39.02
C LEU A 77 -32.43 -4.49 -40.36
N LYS A 78 -32.53 -5.71 -40.92
CA LYS A 78 -31.99 -6.03 -42.24
C LYS A 78 -32.58 -5.16 -43.34
N SER A 79 -33.92 -5.03 -43.38
CA SER A 79 -34.59 -4.23 -44.42
C SER A 79 -34.25 -2.74 -44.35
N ASP A 80 -34.02 -2.21 -43.15
CA ASP A 80 -33.83 -0.77 -42.93
C ASP A 80 -32.35 -0.34 -43.00
N THR A 81 -31.41 -1.22 -42.62
CA THR A 81 -29.98 -0.87 -42.46
C THR A 81 -29.04 -1.72 -43.29
N GLY A 82 -29.52 -2.80 -43.89
CA GLY A 82 -28.70 -3.81 -44.57
C GLY A 82 -28.07 -4.84 -43.64
N ALA A 83 -28.14 -4.66 -42.31
CA ALA A 83 -27.46 -5.52 -41.35
C ALA A 83 -28.21 -6.86 -41.18
N ASP A 84 -27.58 -7.96 -41.54
CA ASP A 84 -28.18 -9.29 -41.40
C ASP A 84 -27.65 -9.96 -40.12
N VAL A 85 -28.46 -9.97 -39.06
CA VAL A 85 -28.03 -10.34 -37.71
C VAL A 85 -28.70 -11.63 -37.24
N ILE A 86 -27.91 -12.54 -36.67
CA ILE A 86 -28.37 -13.76 -35.99
C ILE A 86 -28.27 -13.61 -34.46
N ALA A 87 -29.27 -14.08 -33.73
CA ALA A 87 -29.27 -14.19 -32.28
C ALA A 87 -29.32 -15.67 -31.84
N TYR A 88 -28.41 -16.07 -30.95
CA TYR A 88 -28.29 -17.44 -30.48
C TYR A 88 -28.18 -17.50 -28.95
N VAL A 89 -29.02 -18.32 -28.32
CA VAL A 89 -29.02 -18.54 -26.86
C VAL A 89 -28.76 -20.01 -26.57
N ARG A 90 -27.81 -20.30 -25.69
CA ARG A 90 -27.49 -21.68 -25.26
C ARG A 90 -27.10 -21.74 -23.78
N GLU A 91 -27.09 -22.96 -23.25
CA GLU A 91 -26.45 -23.25 -21.98
C GLU A 91 -25.00 -23.67 -22.25
N LEU A 92 -24.05 -22.88 -21.74
CA LEU A 92 -22.63 -23.18 -21.79
C LEU A 92 -21.94 -22.40 -20.67
N ASP A 93 -21.17 -23.10 -19.85
CA ASP A 93 -20.28 -22.47 -18.88
C ASP A 93 -19.06 -21.92 -19.63
N ALA A 94 -19.11 -20.65 -19.98
CA ALA A 94 -18.08 -19.95 -20.75
C ALA A 94 -17.70 -18.65 -20.03
N ASP A 95 -16.42 -18.32 -20.06
CA ASP A 95 -15.95 -17.04 -19.57
C ASP A 95 -16.26 -15.91 -20.58
N PRO A 96 -16.14 -14.62 -20.19
CA PRO A 96 -16.40 -13.50 -21.10
C PRO A 96 -15.56 -13.54 -22.37
N ASP A 97 -14.25 -13.82 -22.24
CA ASP A 97 -13.32 -13.88 -23.37
C ASP A 97 -13.71 -15.02 -24.33
N ASP A 98 -14.00 -16.21 -23.79
CA ASP A 98 -14.48 -17.35 -24.58
C ASP A 98 -15.79 -17.01 -25.32
N THR A 99 -16.68 -16.23 -24.70
CA THR A 99 -17.96 -15.85 -25.29
C THR A 99 -17.79 -14.88 -26.47
N LEU A 100 -16.76 -14.02 -26.43
CA LEU A 100 -16.41 -13.12 -27.53
C LEU A 100 -15.84 -13.90 -28.74
N ASP A 101 -14.94 -14.84 -28.50
CA ASP A 101 -14.41 -15.69 -29.58
C ASP A 101 -15.53 -16.56 -30.20
N GLN A 102 -16.45 -17.06 -29.36
CA GLN A 102 -17.57 -17.88 -29.81
C GLN A 102 -18.60 -17.11 -30.64
N VAL A 103 -18.84 -15.81 -30.38
CA VAL A 103 -19.79 -15.02 -31.18
C VAL A 103 -19.25 -14.73 -32.58
N GLU A 104 -17.94 -14.57 -32.72
CA GLU A 104 -17.30 -14.49 -34.04
C GLU A 104 -17.45 -15.82 -34.79
N ASP A 105 -17.15 -16.95 -34.14
CA ASP A 105 -17.32 -18.29 -34.67
C ASP A 105 -18.78 -18.57 -35.13
N LEU A 106 -19.76 -18.06 -34.37
CA LEU A 106 -21.18 -18.13 -34.72
C LEU A 106 -21.48 -17.39 -36.02
N GLN A 107 -21.00 -16.14 -36.15
CA GLN A 107 -21.19 -15.33 -37.34
C GLN A 107 -20.59 -16.01 -38.58
N GLN A 108 -19.33 -16.44 -38.49
CA GLN A 108 -18.61 -17.06 -39.60
C GLN A 108 -19.29 -18.36 -40.07
N ARG A 109 -19.73 -19.20 -39.13
CA ARG A 109 -20.43 -20.45 -39.47
C ARG A 109 -21.79 -20.17 -40.10
N TRP A 110 -22.55 -19.21 -39.57
CA TRP A 110 -23.84 -18.86 -40.14
C TRP A 110 -23.72 -18.27 -41.55
N VAL A 111 -22.74 -17.38 -41.77
CA VAL A 111 -22.38 -16.85 -43.10
C VAL A 111 -22.06 -17.99 -44.08
N SER A 112 -21.21 -18.94 -43.66
CA SER A 112 -20.81 -20.08 -44.51
C SER A 112 -21.98 -20.99 -44.91
N LEU A 113 -22.98 -21.12 -44.03
CA LEU A 113 -24.14 -21.99 -44.24
C LEU A 113 -25.26 -21.33 -45.05
N THR A 114 -25.42 -20.01 -44.93
CA THR A 114 -26.57 -19.28 -45.49
C THR A 114 -26.21 -18.43 -46.71
N GLY A 115 -24.93 -18.14 -46.93
CA GLY A 115 -24.46 -17.29 -48.03
C GLY A 115 -24.75 -15.80 -47.83
N VAL A 116 -25.00 -15.37 -46.58
CA VAL A 116 -25.09 -13.94 -46.21
C VAL A 116 -23.74 -13.26 -46.44
N ASP A 117 -23.76 -11.98 -46.81
CA ASP A 117 -22.53 -11.21 -47.01
C ASP A 117 -21.83 -10.94 -45.66
N GLN A 118 -20.60 -11.43 -45.51
CA GLN A 118 -19.79 -11.33 -44.30
C GLN A 118 -19.59 -9.88 -43.85
N ASP A 119 -19.51 -8.93 -44.78
CA ASP A 119 -19.26 -7.53 -44.48
C ASP A 119 -20.45 -6.87 -43.78
N THR A 120 -21.66 -7.43 -43.95
CA THR A 120 -22.93 -6.94 -43.36
C THR A 120 -23.53 -7.88 -42.32
N ALA A 121 -22.89 -9.02 -42.07
CA ALA A 121 -23.36 -10.03 -41.14
C ALA A 121 -23.04 -9.65 -39.70
N GLY A 122 -24.00 -9.84 -38.79
CA GLY A 122 -23.77 -9.70 -37.35
C GLY A 122 -24.26 -10.91 -36.56
N ALA A 123 -23.73 -11.10 -35.36
CA ALA A 123 -24.15 -12.15 -34.44
C ALA A 123 -24.25 -11.61 -33.02
N ILE A 124 -25.27 -12.06 -32.29
CA ILE A 124 -25.45 -11.87 -30.85
C ILE A 124 -25.51 -13.26 -30.21
N LEU A 125 -24.64 -13.53 -29.25
CA LEU A 125 -24.57 -14.79 -28.52
C LEU A 125 -24.85 -14.56 -27.03
N ILE A 126 -25.71 -15.39 -26.45
CA ILE A 126 -25.91 -15.46 -24.99
C ILE A 126 -25.63 -16.89 -24.51
N ASN A 127 -24.59 -17.02 -23.70
CA ASN A 127 -24.23 -18.25 -22.99
C ASN A 127 -24.77 -18.15 -21.56
N ARG A 128 -25.73 -19.01 -21.21
CA ARG A 128 -26.22 -19.14 -19.84
C ARG A 128 -25.43 -20.20 -19.11
N GLU A 129 -25.08 -19.94 -17.86
CA GLU A 129 -24.45 -20.97 -17.05
C GLU A 129 -25.47 -22.08 -16.73
N PRO A 130 -25.15 -23.36 -16.97
CA PRO A 130 -26.08 -24.46 -16.72
C PRO A 130 -26.59 -24.48 -15.27
N GLY A 131 -27.91 -24.47 -15.11
CA GLY A 131 -28.56 -24.52 -13.79
C GLY A 131 -28.65 -23.19 -13.05
N LYS A 132 -28.21 -22.07 -13.63
CA LYS A 132 -28.36 -20.72 -13.07
C LYS A 132 -29.18 -19.83 -14.00
N ILE A 133 -30.06 -19.02 -13.43
CA ILE A 133 -31.00 -18.20 -14.22
C ILE A 133 -30.44 -16.80 -14.49
N ASP A 134 -29.65 -16.28 -13.55
CA ASP A 134 -29.10 -14.92 -13.46
C ASP A 134 -27.61 -14.82 -13.83
N GLU A 135 -26.95 -15.95 -14.09
CA GLU A 135 -25.56 -15.98 -14.57
C GLU A 135 -25.52 -16.28 -16.07
N ALA A 136 -25.21 -15.26 -16.86
CA ALA A 136 -25.03 -15.36 -18.30
C ALA A 136 -23.85 -14.50 -18.78
N ARG A 137 -23.31 -14.85 -19.93
CA ARG A 137 -22.36 -14.06 -20.72
C ARG A 137 -22.99 -13.72 -22.06
N ALA A 138 -22.71 -12.52 -22.56
CA ALA A 138 -23.20 -12.07 -23.84
C ALA A 138 -22.04 -11.54 -24.69
N GLY A 139 -22.13 -11.76 -25.99
CA GLY A 139 -21.21 -11.24 -26.98
C GLY A 139 -21.96 -10.71 -28.19
N ILE A 140 -21.38 -9.71 -28.85
CA ILE A 140 -21.82 -9.21 -30.15
C ILE A 140 -20.61 -9.16 -31.09
N PHE A 141 -20.83 -9.48 -32.36
CA PHE A 141 -19.84 -9.33 -33.41
C PHE A 141 -20.53 -8.83 -34.68
N VAL A 142 -19.95 -7.82 -35.34
CA VAL A 142 -20.49 -7.26 -36.58
C VAL A 142 -19.46 -7.28 -37.70
N GLY A 143 -19.93 -7.38 -38.94
CA GLY A 143 -19.09 -7.35 -40.14
C GLY A 143 -18.38 -6.01 -40.35
N SER A 144 -17.37 -6.04 -41.22
CA SER A 144 -16.47 -4.92 -41.52
C SER A 144 -17.20 -3.62 -41.88
N THR A 145 -18.36 -3.67 -42.55
CA THR A 145 -19.15 -2.48 -42.91
C THR A 145 -19.55 -1.67 -41.69
N TYR A 146 -19.81 -2.34 -40.57
CA TYR A 146 -20.25 -1.71 -39.32
C TYR A 146 -19.10 -1.52 -38.34
N ASP A 147 -18.13 -2.46 -38.30
CA ASP A 147 -16.94 -2.37 -37.45
C ASP A 147 -16.02 -1.21 -37.85
N ASP A 148 -15.77 -1.01 -39.15
CA ASP A 148 -15.04 0.17 -39.65
C ASP A 148 -15.92 1.43 -39.68
N GLY A 149 -17.20 1.29 -39.36
CA GLY A 149 -18.23 2.30 -39.50
C GLY A 149 -18.76 2.79 -38.15
N ASN A 150 -20.07 2.67 -37.97
CA ASN A 150 -20.78 3.26 -36.83
C ASN A 150 -20.83 2.36 -35.58
N VAL A 151 -20.29 1.13 -35.65
CA VAL A 151 -20.28 0.16 -34.53
C VAL A 151 -18.88 -0.44 -34.37
N PRO A 152 -17.85 0.40 -34.10
CA PRO A 152 -16.50 -0.09 -33.84
C PRO A 152 -16.44 -0.95 -32.57
N ARG A 153 -15.33 -1.67 -32.39
CA ARG A 153 -15.13 -2.60 -31.27
C ARG A 153 -15.48 -2.03 -29.87
N ASP A 154 -15.11 -0.79 -29.58
CA ASP A 154 -15.43 -0.13 -28.31
C ASP A 154 -16.96 0.07 -28.12
N GLU A 155 -17.69 0.30 -29.21
CA GLU A 155 -19.15 0.41 -29.18
C GLU A 155 -19.81 -0.96 -29.04
N GLN A 156 -19.25 -2.01 -29.66
CA GLN A 156 -19.71 -3.39 -29.46
C GLN A 156 -19.62 -3.79 -27.98
N GLU A 157 -18.54 -3.42 -27.30
CA GLU A 157 -18.37 -3.62 -25.86
C GLU A 157 -19.41 -2.81 -25.06
N ALA A 158 -19.63 -1.54 -25.41
CA ALA A 158 -20.65 -0.70 -24.78
C ALA A 158 -22.07 -1.28 -24.94
N ILE A 159 -22.41 -1.84 -26.10
CA ILE A 159 -23.70 -2.53 -26.32
C ILE A 159 -23.83 -3.75 -25.39
N ILE A 160 -22.75 -4.52 -25.20
CA ILE A 160 -22.73 -5.64 -24.27
C ILE A 160 -22.99 -5.14 -22.85
N GLU A 161 -22.22 -4.17 -22.37
CA GLU A 161 -22.27 -3.71 -20.99
C GLU A 161 -23.56 -2.96 -20.63
N ASP A 162 -24.05 -2.11 -21.54
CA ASP A 162 -25.16 -1.19 -21.26
C ASP A 162 -26.53 -1.73 -21.70
N ALA A 163 -26.59 -2.63 -22.70
CA ALA A 163 -27.85 -3.12 -23.26
C ALA A 163 -28.07 -4.63 -23.03
N LEU A 164 -27.05 -5.47 -23.26
CA LEU A 164 -27.20 -6.92 -23.14
C LEU A 164 -27.13 -7.40 -21.69
N ILE A 165 -26.13 -6.96 -20.91
CA ILE A 165 -25.87 -7.47 -19.57
C ILE A 165 -26.92 -7.05 -18.53
N PRO A 166 -27.45 -5.80 -18.49
CA PRO A 166 -28.33 -5.39 -17.40
C PRO A 166 -29.60 -6.25 -17.27
N PRO A 167 -30.35 -6.58 -18.35
CA PRO A 167 -31.50 -7.48 -18.25
C PRO A 167 -31.11 -8.92 -17.90
N LEU A 168 -29.92 -9.38 -18.29
CA LEU A 168 -29.45 -10.73 -17.99
C LEU A 168 -29.20 -10.97 -16.50
N ARG A 169 -28.88 -9.92 -15.73
CA ARG A 169 -28.75 -10.01 -14.26
C ARG A 169 -30.04 -10.43 -13.56
N ASP A 170 -31.18 -10.12 -14.19
CA ASP A 170 -32.51 -10.52 -13.69
C ASP A 170 -33.01 -11.80 -14.39
N GLY A 171 -32.15 -12.45 -15.19
CA GLY A 171 -32.50 -13.62 -16.00
C GLY A 171 -33.40 -13.32 -17.21
N ASP A 172 -33.58 -12.05 -17.56
CA ASP A 172 -34.42 -11.62 -18.68
C ASP A 172 -33.66 -11.65 -20.01
N VAL A 173 -33.54 -12.85 -20.57
CA VAL A 173 -32.92 -13.08 -21.89
C VAL A 173 -33.67 -12.34 -23.00
N ALA A 174 -35.00 -12.23 -22.89
CA ALA A 174 -35.78 -11.57 -23.91
C ALA A 174 -35.58 -10.05 -23.90
N GLY A 175 -35.60 -9.45 -22.71
CA GLY A 175 -35.25 -8.04 -22.53
C GLY A 175 -33.82 -7.72 -22.99
N SER A 176 -32.87 -8.61 -22.71
CA SER A 176 -31.48 -8.49 -23.16
C SER A 176 -31.38 -8.42 -24.68
N LEU A 177 -31.92 -9.42 -25.39
CA LEU A 177 -31.86 -9.46 -26.85
C LEU A 177 -32.57 -8.27 -27.49
N THR A 178 -33.75 -7.89 -27.00
CA THR A 178 -34.46 -6.70 -27.52
C THR A 178 -33.65 -5.42 -27.31
N ALA A 179 -33.11 -5.19 -26.11
CA ALA A 179 -32.31 -4.01 -25.82
C ALA A 179 -31.03 -3.96 -26.67
N GLY A 180 -30.34 -5.10 -26.84
CA GLY A 180 -29.15 -5.22 -27.68
C GLY A 180 -29.44 -4.96 -29.16
N ILE A 181 -30.53 -5.52 -29.69
CA ILE A 181 -30.96 -5.31 -31.09
C ILE A 181 -31.35 -3.85 -31.32
N ASP A 182 -32.11 -3.23 -30.40
CA ASP A 182 -32.52 -1.83 -30.51
C ASP A 182 -31.32 -0.87 -30.44
N ARG A 183 -30.37 -1.15 -29.53
CA ARG A 183 -29.13 -0.37 -29.39
C ARG A 183 -28.29 -0.47 -30.66
N LEU A 184 -28.02 -1.69 -31.13
CA LEU A 184 -27.32 -1.96 -32.37
C LEU A 184 -27.98 -1.26 -33.57
N ALA A 185 -29.31 -1.34 -33.68
CA ALA A 185 -30.05 -0.66 -34.74
C ALA A 185 -29.90 0.86 -34.70
N SER A 186 -29.89 1.45 -33.50
CA SER A 186 -29.67 2.87 -33.30
C SER A 186 -28.24 3.28 -33.69
N ASP A 187 -27.23 2.53 -33.26
CA ASP A 187 -25.83 2.85 -33.53
C ASP A 187 -25.50 2.72 -35.01
N ILE A 188 -25.97 1.66 -35.68
CA ILE A 188 -25.82 1.52 -37.13
C ILE A 188 -26.38 2.75 -37.88
N ARG A 189 -27.52 3.30 -37.45
CA ARG A 189 -28.18 4.44 -38.11
C ARG A 189 -27.57 5.80 -37.76
N ASN A 190 -27.25 6.01 -36.48
CA ASN A 190 -26.97 7.35 -35.94
C ASN A 190 -25.54 7.54 -35.43
N GLY A 191 -24.75 6.46 -35.34
CA GLY A 191 -23.45 6.44 -34.67
C GLY A 191 -23.56 6.38 -33.13
N PRO A 192 -22.44 6.12 -32.45
CA PRO A 192 -22.40 5.98 -31.00
C PRO A 192 -22.65 7.33 -30.28
N PRO A 193 -23.18 7.31 -29.04
CA PRO A 193 -23.43 8.51 -28.26
C PRO A 193 -22.13 9.20 -27.82
N VAL A 194 -21.87 10.41 -28.31
CA VAL A 194 -20.65 11.18 -27.96
C VAL A 194 -20.63 11.63 -26.49
N THR A 195 -19.61 11.19 -25.74
CA THR A 195 -19.45 11.57 -24.33
C THR A 195 -18.97 13.02 -24.18
N ALA A 196 -19.15 13.59 -22.98
CA ALA A 196 -18.65 14.93 -22.67
C ALA A 196 -17.10 15.01 -22.66
N LEU A 197 -16.43 13.87 -22.46
CA LEU A 197 -14.97 13.78 -22.44
C LEU A 197 -14.40 13.88 -23.85
N ASP A 198 -15.03 13.21 -24.84
CA ASP A 198 -14.60 13.24 -26.25
C ASP A 198 -14.74 14.65 -26.84
N ARG A 199 -15.86 15.32 -26.52
CA ARG A 199 -16.07 16.74 -26.87
C ARG A 199 -15.04 17.68 -26.25
N PHE A 200 -14.47 17.34 -25.10
CA PHE A 200 -13.43 18.13 -24.44
C PHE A 200 -12.04 17.86 -25.03
N ALA A 201 -11.75 16.61 -25.41
CA ALA A 201 -10.50 16.21 -26.07
C ALA A 201 -10.36 16.83 -27.47
N ASP A 202 -11.45 16.91 -28.24
CA ASP A 202 -11.47 17.53 -29.57
C ASP A 202 -11.61 19.06 -29.55
N GLY A 203 -11.81 19.66 -28.37
CA GLY A 203 -11.98 21.09 -28.18
C GLY A 203 -10.67 21.90 -28.09
N PRO A 204 -10.73 23.25 -28.11
CA PRO A 204 -9.57 24.14 -27.98
C PRO A 204 -8.81 24.00 -26.64
N GLY A 205 -9.32 23.22 -25.69
CA GLY A 205 -8.62 22.85 -24.46
C GLY A 205 -7.35 22.03 -24.70
N SER A 206 -7.34 21.18 -25.73
CA SER A 206 -6.22 20.28 -26.07
C SER A 206 -4.92 21.01 -26.42
N THR A 207 -5.01 22.28 -26.84
CA THR A 207 -3.84 23.05 -27.31
C THR A 207 -3.11 23.79 -26.19
N TRP A 208 -3.79 24.22 -25.12
CA TRP A 208 -3.17 25.04 -24.06
C TRP A 208 -3.06 24.33 -22.71
N LEU A 209 -3.94 23.36 -22.40
CA LEU A 209 -3.87 22.59 -21.15
C LEU A 209 -2.53 21.85 -20.96
N PRO A 210 -1.94 21.19 -21.97
CA PRO A 210 -0.65 20.51 -21.79
C PRO A 210 0.44 21.48 -21.32
N TRP A 211 0.43 22.70 -21.86
CA TRP A 211 1.40 23.74 -21.50
C TRP A 211 1.12 24.33 -20.12
N ALA A 212 -0.14 24.62 -19.79
CA ALA A 212 -0.51 25.11 -18.47
C ALA A 212 -0.17 24.09 -17.36
N GLY A 213 -0.51 22.82 -17.57
CA GLY A 213 -0.15 21.74 -16.65
C GLY A 213 1.37 21.59 -16.50
N SER A 214 2.11 21.65 -17.60
CA SER A 214 3.58 21.60 -17.59
C SER A 214 4.20 22.78 -16.85
N VAL A 215 3.69 24.00 -17.04
CA VAL A 215 4.18 25.20 -16.33
C VAL A 215 3.91 25.10 -14.84
N ILE A 216 2.72 24.66 -14.43
CA ILE A 216 2.38 24.43 -13.01
C ILE A 216 3.33 23.39 -12.39
N ALA A 217 3.56 22.26 -13.09
CA ALA A 217 4.46 21.21 -12.61
C ALA A 217 5.91 21.71 -12.47
N LEU A 218 6.41 22.49 -13.43
CA LEU A 218 7.75 23.07 -13.39
C LEU A 218 7.90 24.10 -12.25
N LEU A 219 6.91 24.98 -12.05
CA LEU A 219 6.90 25.93 -10.94
C LEU A 219 6.85 25.19 -9.59
N GLY A 220 6.05 24.13 -9.50
CA GLY A 220 5.99 23.25 -8.34
C GLY A 220 7.35 22.60 -8.04
N LEU A 221 8.02 22.07 -9.06
CA LEU A 221 9.35 21.46 -8.91
C LEU A 221 10.41 22.48 -8.49
N LEU A 222 10.37 23.69 -9.04
CA LEU A 222 11.24 24.79 -8.62
C LEU A 222 10.99 25.18 -7.16
N LEU A 223 9.72 25.23 -6.74
CA LEU A 223 9.37 25.51 -5.35
C LEU A 223 9.84 24.40 -4.41
N VAL A 224 9.66 23.12 -4.78
CA VAL A 224 10.21 21.98 -4.03
C VAL A 224 11.73 22.10 -3.90
N GLY A 225 12.43 22.39 -5.00
CA GLY A 225 13.89 22.52 -5.03
C GLY A 225 14.40 23.68 -4.17
N THR A 226 13.73 24.83 -4.18
CA THR A 226 14.12 26.00 -3.38
C THR A 226 13.88 25.78 -1.89
N VAL A 227 12.70 25.28 -1.51
CA VAL A 227 12.36 24.97 -0.11
C VAL A 227 13.29 23.88 0.43
N PHE A 228 13.58 22.84 -0.36
CA PHE A 228 14.46 21.75 0.05
C PHE A 228 15.93 22.17 0.13
N ARG A 229 16.41 23.07 -0.73
CA ARG A 229 17.77 23.62 -0.63
C ARG A 229 17.98 24.44 0.64
N GLY A 230 16.94 25.15 1.09
CA GLY A 230 16.93 25.93 2.33
C GLY A 230 16.78 25.11 3.61
N ARG A 231 16.78 23.77 3.54
CA ARG A 231 16.73 22.91 4.72
C ARG A 231 17.98 23.06 5.59
N ALA A 232 17.81 22.82 6.89
CA ALA A 232 18.95 22.71 7.80
C ALA A 232 19.91 21.60 7.34
N LYS A 233 21.21 21.92 7.41
CA LYS A 233 22.30 20.98 7.15
C LYS A 233 23.16 20.95 8.41
N PRO A 234 23.65 19.76 8.81
CA PRO A 234 24.59 19.67 9.92
C PRO A 234 25.86 20.45 9.56
N THR A 235 26.41 21.17 10.53
CA THR A 235 27.71 21.84 10.42
C THR A 235 28.84 20.91 10.87
N VAL A 236 28.52 19.95 11.75
CA VAL A 236 29.45 18.94 12.23
C VAL A 236 29.53 17.79 11.22
N SER A 237 30.77 17.39 10.91
CA SER A 237 31.06 16.21 10.08
C SER A 237 30.48 14.95 10.69
N GLN A 238 30.21 13.95 9.85
CA GLN A 238 29.77 12.65 10.35
C GLN A 238 30.90 12.00 11.17
N GLU A 239 30.60 11.65 12.42
CA GLU A 239 31.53 10.94 13.29
C GLU A 239 31.66 9.46 12.90
N TYR A 240 32.80 8.86 13.23
CA TYR A 240 33.03 7.44 13.00
C TYR A 240 32.17 6.58 13.94
N PRO A 241 31.67 5.42 13.50
CA PRO A 241 30.93 4.51 14.36
C PRO A 241 31.70 4.20 15.64
N THR A 242 31.03 4.31 16.79
CA THR A 242 31.64 4.09 18.12
C THR A 242 30.69 3.31 19.02
N THR A 243 31.22 2.48 19.91
CA THR A 243 30.45 1.80 20.97
C THR A 243 30.46 2.58 22.28
N VAL A 244 31.14 3.73 22.32
CA VAL A 244 31.17 4.62 23.48
C VAL A 244 29.92 5.51 23.49
N ARG A 245 29.14 5.43 24.58
CA ARG A 245 27.93 6.24 24.76
C ARG A 245 28.31 7.73 24.86
N PRO A 246 27.62 8.65 24.14
CA PRO A 246 27.97 10.07 24.15
C PRO A 246 27.94 10.75 25.52
N ASP A 247 26.96 10.38 26.36
CA ASP A 247 26.85 10.83 27.74
C ASP A 247 26.10 9.81 28.61
N GLN A 248 26.14 9.97 29.93
CA GLN A 248 25.44 9.07 30.89
C GLN A 248 24.10 9.64 31.39
N THR A 249 23.78 10.89 31.11
CA THR A 249 22.65 11.62 31.68
C THR A 249 21.40 11.58 30.81
N THR A 250 21.57 11.39 29.52
CA THR A 250 20.50 11.42 28.53
C THR A 250 19.69 10.14 28.60
N ASP A 251 18.38 10.29 28.73
CA ASP A 251 17.43 9.18 28.71
C ASP A 251 17.35 8.51 27.34
N ALA A 252 17.17 7.18 27.34
CA ALA A 252 17.13 6.37 26.13
C ALA A 252 16.05 6.84 25.13
N ALA A 253 14.87 7.28 25.61
CA ALA A 253 13.84 7.84 24.74
C ALA A 253 14.26 9.17 24.08
N TYR A 254 15.00 10.02 24.79
CA TYR A 254 15.51 11.28 24.24
C TYR A 254 16.64 11.02 23.25
N ALA A 255 17.57 10.12 23.58
CA ALA A 255 18.62 9.65 22.67
C ALA A 255 18.04 9.12 21.36
N THR A 256 17.04 8.23 21.43
CA THR A 256 16.33 7.74 20.26
C THR A 256 15.65 8.85 19.47
N ALA A 257 15.08 9.85 20.16
CA ALA A 257 14.46 10.98 19.49
C ALA A 257 15.46 11.89 18.77
N LEU A 258 16.70 12.00 19.26
CA LEU A 258 17.79 12.67 18.56
C LEU A 258 18.18 11.92 17.28
N VAL A 259 18.39 10.60 17.40
CA VAL A 259 18.80 9.72 16.30
C VAL A 259 17.75 9.64 15.18
N HIS A 260 16.48 9.45 15.55
CA HIS A 260 15.37 9.34 14.60
C HIS A 260 14.76 10.69 14.23
N ARG A 261 15.22 11.76 14.87
CA ARG A 261 14.73 13.13 14.71
C ARG A 261 13.25 13.29 15.07
N SER A 262 12.69 12.31 15.78
CA SER A 262 11.33 12.30 16.32
C SER A 262 11.19 11.30 17.45
N ALA A 263 10.25 11.55 18.37
CA ALA A 263 9.92 10.59 19.42
C ALA A 263 9.45 9.26 18.80
N GLN A 264 10.01 8.15 19.26
CA GLN A 264 9.74 6.81 18.74
C GLN A 264 8.97 5.97 19.77
N PRO A 265 8.10 5.05 19.32
CA PRO A 265 7.44 4.08 20.22
C PRO A 265 8.44 3.25 21.02
N SER A 266 9.60 2.91 20.43
CA SER A 266 10.67 2.16 21.09
C SER A 266 11.35 2.90 22.25
N GLY A 267 11.14 4.22 22.40
CA GLY A 267 11.67 4.98 23.52
C GLY A 267 11.12 4.54 24.88
N VAL A 268 9.84 4.16 24.93
CA VAL A 268 9.18 3.68 26.16
C VAL A 268 9.82 2.40 26.69
N PRO A 269 9.93 1.28 25.92
CA PRO A 269 10.55 0.07 26.42
C PRO A 269 12.04 0.23 26.76
N GLY A 270 12.78 1.07 26.04
CA GLY A 270 14.15 1.43 26.43
C GLY A 270 14.20 2.14 27.79
N THR A 271 13.24 3.04 28.06
CA THR A 271 13.14 3.75 29.34
C THR A 271 12.71 2.81 30.48
N VAL A 272 11.81 1.85 30.21
CA VAL A 272 11.45 0.80 31.18
C VAL A 272 12.68 -0.04 31.58
N LEU A 273 13.53 -0.38 30.61
CA LEU A 273 14.80 -1.07 30.90
C LEU A 273 15.77 -0.19 31.68
N ALA A 274 15.84 1.12 31.40
CA ALA A 274 16.65 2.04 32.20
C ALA A 274 16.17 2.10 33.66
N LEU A 275 14.85 2.16 33.89
CA LEU A 275 14.24 2.07 35.22
C LEU A 275 14.57 0.74 35.91
N ALA A 276 14.54 -0.38 35.19
CA ALA A 276 14.93 -1.69 35.72
C ALA A 276 16.41 -1.73 36.12
N THR A 277 17.32 -1.19 35.29
CA THR A 277 18.75 -1.12 35.62
C THR A 277 19.07 -0.23 36.82
N ALA A 278 18.21 0.73 37.13
CA ALA A 278 18.32 1.58 38.31
C ALA A 278 17.70 0.94 39.56
N ASP A 279 17.16 -0.29 39.45
CA ASP A 279 16.31 -0.97 40.42
C ASP A 279 15.12 -0.10 40.89
N ALA A 280 14.63 0.80 40.02
CA ALA A 280 13.38 1.50 40.27
C ALA A 280 12.23 0.50 40.16
N LEU A 281 12.23 -0.38 39.16
CA LEU A 281 11.24 -1.44 38.96
C LEU A 281 11.94 -2.80 38.77
N THR A 282 11.18 -3.88 38.91
CA THR A 282 11.65 -5.24 38.59
C THR A 282 10.64 -5.96 37.69
N PHE A 283 11.14 -6.87 36.85
CA PHE A 283 10.27 -7.76 36.07
C PHE A 283 9.96 -9.02 36.86
N GLU A 284 8.70 -9.46 36.78
CA GLU A 284 8.21 -10.69 37.38
C GLU A 284 7.60 -11.59 36.29
N GLN A 285 7.64 -12.91 36.50
CA GLN A 285 6.92 -13.85 35.65
C GLN A 285 5.51 -14.07 36.22
N ASP A 286 4.50 -13.93 35.37
CA ASP A 286 3.10 -14.17 35.71
C ASP A 286 2.77 -15.67 35.79
N LYS A 287 3.39 -16.49 34.92
CA LYS A 287 3.30 -17.96 34.93
C LYS A 287 4.64 -18.59 34.57
N LYS A 288 4.93 -19.77 35.13
CA LYS A 288 6.08 -20.59 34.68
C LYS A 288 5.95 -20.86 33.18
N PRO A 289 7.01 -20.63 32.37
CA PRO A 289 6.96 -20.84 30.93
C PRO A 289 6.64 -22.30 30.61
N GLY A 290 5.63 -22.51 29.77
CA GLY A 290 5.27 -23.82 29.23
C GLY A 290 5.96 -24.09 27.89
N LYS A 291 5.83 -25.30 27.35
CA LYS A 291 6.38 -25.63 26.01
C LYS A 291 5.80 -24.77 24.86
N VAL A 292 4.67 -24.11 25.07
CA VAL A 292 3.92 -23.35 24.06
C VAL A 292 3.69 -21.88 24.47
N ASP A 293 3.67 -21.60 25.78
CA ASP A 293 3.42 -20.26 26.32
C ASP A 293 4.74 -19.61 26.74
N LYS A 294 5.09 -18.50 26.09
CA LYS A 294 6.37 -17.79 26.27
C LYS A 294 6.47 -17.04 27.61
N GLY A 295 5.45 -17.17 28.46
CA GLY A 295 5.36 -16.50 29.75
C GLY A 295 4.91 -15.05 29.58
N THR A 296 3.99 -14.61 30.43
CA THR A 296 3.58 -13.20 30.52
C THR A 296 4.47 -12.48 31.54
N VAL A 297 4.96 -11.29 31.19
CA VAL A 297 5.76 -10.44 32.07
C VAL A 297 4.83 -9.50 32.86
N LYS A 298 5.12 -9.36 34.14
CA LYS A 298 4.58 -8.32 35.02
C LYS A 298 5.71 -7.38 35.42
N ILE A 299 5.38 -6.13 35.73
CA ILE A 299 6.34 -5.17 36.27
C ILE A 299 5.90 -4.84 37.69
N ARG A 300 6.78 -5.03 38.68
CA ARG A 300 6.58 -4.50 40.03
C ARG A 300 7.33 -3.19 40.18
N LEU A 301 6.64 -2.19 40.69
CA LEU A 301 7.19 -0.90 41.05
C LEU A 301 7.84 -1.02 42.44
N VAL A 302 9.13 -0.69 42.54
CA VAL A 302 9.91 -0.78 43.78
C VAL A 302 10.14 0.60 44.38
N ASP A 303 10.82 1.50 43.67
CA ASP A 303 11.26 2.78 44.22
C ASP A 303 11.22 3.91 43.18
N ARG A 304 10.25 4.81 43.33
CA ARG A 304 10.09 6.00 42.48
C ARG A 304 11.30 6.94 42.54
N THR A 305 11.99 7.02 43.68
CA THR A 305 13.09 7.98 43.88
C THR A 305 14.31 7.66 43.01
N ARG A 306 14.38 6.43 42.49
CA ARG A 306 15.43 5.99 41.57
C ARG A 306 15.17 6.36 40.12
N ALA A 307 13.96 6.82 39.77
CA ALA A 307 13.66 7.34 38.44
C ALA A 307 14.33 8.71 38.22
N ARG A 308 15.28 8.76 37.30
CA ARG A 308 16.10 9.95 37.01
C ARG A 308 15.52 10.75 35.87
N GLY A 309 15.40 12.06 36.06
CA GLY A 309 14.92 12.96 35.01
C GLY A 309 13.42 12.85 34.75
N GLU A 310 12.91 13.80 33.97
CA GLU A 310 11.47 13.94 33.73
C GLU A 310 10.89 12.80 32.88
N VAL A 311 11.67 12.21 31.97
CA VAL A 311 11.19 11.13 31.09
C VAL A 311 10.98 9.83 31.87
N GLN A 312 11.96 9.42 32.68
CA GLN A 312 11.80 8.23 33.52
C GLN A 312 10.69 8.40 34.53
N GLN A 313 10.55 9.58 35.15
CA GLN A 313 9.46 9.87 36.07
C GLN A 313 8.09 9.81 35.38
N ALA A 314 7.98 10.28 34.13
CA ALA A 314 6.74 10.17 33.36
C ALA A 314 6.38 8.71 33.02
N VAL A 315 7.36 7.90 32.62
CA VAL A 315 7.15 6.46 32.38
C VAL A 315 6.78 5.75 33.68
N TRP A 316 7.44 6.08 34.78
CA TRP A 316 7.11 5.56 36.11
C TRP A 316 5.66 5.87 36.51
N SER A 317 5.25 7.13 36.40
CA SER A 317 3.88 7.55 36.71
C SER A 317 2.85 6.86 35.81
N MET A 318 3.16 6.66 34.53
CA MET A 318 2.29 5.94 33.59
C MET A 318 2.10 4.47 33.96
N LEU A 319 3.16 3.84 34.49
CA LEU A 319 3.10 2.48 35.02
C LEU A 319 2.30 2.45 36.34
N ALA A 320 2.56 3.38 37.26
CA ALA A 320 1.88 3.47 38.56
C ALA A 320 0.37 3.70 38.42
N GLU A 321 -0.08 4.48 37.44
CA GLU A 321 -1.50 4.72 37.17
C GLU A 321 -2.24 3.45 36.72
N ARG A 322 -1.51 2.46 36.17
CA ARG A 322 -2.05 1.18 35.68
C ARG A 322 -1.65 0.00 36.58
N ALA A 323 -1.04 0.28 37.72
CA ALA A 323 -0.62 -0.74 38.67
C ALA A 323 -1.77 -1.08 39.62
N GLU A 324 -1.98 -2.37 39.87
CA GLU A 324 -2.78 -2.89 40.98
C GLU A 324 -1.79 -3.45 42.02
N ASP A 325 -1.84 -2.95 43.26
CA ASP A 325 -0.89 -3.32 44.33
C ASP A 325 0.59 -3.20 43.92
N ASP A 326 0.94 -2.08 43.28
CA ASP A 326 2.28 -1.80 42.72
C ASP A 326 2.75 -2.77 41.61
N VAL A 327 1.84 -3.58 41.06
CA VAL A 327 2.11 -4.51 39.97
C VAL A 327 1.33 -4.13 38.71
N VAL A 328 2.05 -3.97 37.60
CA VAL A 328 1.46 -3.76 36.27
C VAL A 328 1.34 -5.09 35.54
N SER A 329 0.12 -5.44 35.15
CA SER A 329 -0.18 -6.68 34.43
C SER A 329 0.33 -6.65 32.99
N GLY A 330 0.62 -7.83 32.42
CA GLY A 330 1.14 -7.94 31.06
C GLY A 330 0.22 -7.35 29.97
N ASP A 331 -1.10 -7.35 30.18
CA ASP A 331 -2.04 -6.76 29.24
C ASP A 331 -2.07 -5.22 29.32
N GLU A 332 -1.91 -4.64 30.50
CA GLU A 332 -1.69 -3.19 30.63
C GLU A 332 -0.34 -2.77 30.03
N LEU A 333 0.71 -3.59 30.19
CA LEU A 333 2.00 -3.34 29.55
C LEU A 333 1.91 -3.33 28.01
N LYS A 334 1.11 -4.23 27.41
CA LYS A 334 0.85 -4.20 25.96
C LYS A 334 0.14 -2.91 25.54
N LYS A 335 -0.79 -2.39 26.34
CA LYS A 335 -1.46 -1.10 26.06
C LYS A 335 -0.46 0.05 26.12
N ILE A 336 0.43 0.06 27.11
CA ILE A 336 1.51 1.05 27.24
C ILE A 336 2.49 0.96 26.05
N ALA A 337 2.82 -0.25 25.59
CA ALA A 337 3.78 -0.48 24.50
C ALA A 337 3.25 -0.05 23.11
N ARG A 338 1.94 0.12 22.92
CA ARG A 338 1.31 0.44 21.62
C ARG A 338 1.56 1.86 21.12
N GLY A 339 2.22 2.73 21.88
CA GLY A 339 2.55 4.07 21.43
C GLY A 339 3.56 4.78 22.33
N PRO A 340 4.10 5.93 21.89
CA PRO A 340 5.05 6.69 22.70
C PRO A 340 4.41 7.33 23.95
N GLY A 341 3.07 7.31 24.08
CA GLY A 341 2.34 7.75 25.27
C GLY A 341 2.71 9.16 25.74
N ALA A 342 2.73 9.36 27.06
CA ALA A 342 3.11 10.63 27.70
C ALA A 342 4.57 11.04 27.42
N THR A 343 5.45 10.10 27.04
CA THR A 343 6.85 10.44 26.73
C THR A 343 6.98 11.27 25.46
N LYS A 344 6.03 11.16 24.52
CA LYS A 344 6.07 11.91 23.26
C LYS A 344 6.07 13.41 23.52
N GLU A 345 5.08 13.90 24.28
CA GLU A 345 4.92 15.32 24.53
C GLU A 345 6.11 15.89 25.32
N LEU A 346 6.60 15.12 26.30
CA LEU A 346 7.72 15.51 27.13
C LEU A 346 9.01 15.58 26.32
N VAL A 347 9.35 14.52 25.57
CA VAL A 347 10.52 14.50 24.68
C VAL A 347 10.43 15.60 23.63
N GLU A 348 9.26 15.83 23.03
CA GLU A 348 9.08 16.91 22.07
C GLU A 348 9.21 18.30 22.69
N LYS A 349 8.69 18.50 23.91
CA LYS A 349 8.86 19.73 24.68
C LYS A 349 10.34 19.98 24.95
N THR A 350 11.09 18.96 25.40
CA THR A 350 12.53 19.06 25.66
C THR A 350 13.31 19.33 24.38
N LEU A 351 13.01 18.65 23.26
CA LEU A 351 13.65 18.92 21.97
C LEU A 351 13.42 20.37 21.49
N ARG A 352 12.21 20.92 21.69
CA ARG A 352 11.92 22.33 21.38
C ARG A 352 12.65 23.28 22.33
N ALA A 353 12.63 23.01 23.63
CA ALA A 353 13.29 23.82 24.66
C ALA A 353 14.81 23.90 24.44
N SER A 354 15.44 22.81 23.99
CA SER A 354 16.86 22.78 23.63
C SER A 354 17.18 23.47 22.29
N GLY A 355 16.17 24.03 21.59
CA GLY A 355 16.35 24.66 20.27
C GLY A 355 16.67 23.66 19.15
N PHE A 356 16.45 22.35 19.37
CA PHE A 356 16.77 21.30 18.40
C PHE A 356 15.70 21.14 17.32
N VAL A 357 14.51 21.69 17.52
CA VAL A 357 13.43 21.71 16.53
C VAL A 357 13.38 23.10 15.89
N ALA A 358 13.36 23.15 14.56
CA ALA A 358 13.22 24.40 13.82
C ALA A 358 11.75 24.84 13.72
N ASP A 359 11.49 26.11 14.00
CA ASP A 359 10.18 26.72 13.85
C ASP A 359 9.69 26.68 12.39
N GLY A 360 8.40 26.45 12.19
CA GLY A 360 7.77 26.43 10.87
C GLY A 360 8.15 25.24 9.97
N SER A 361 9.02 24.32 10.42
CA SER A 361 9.39 23.09 9.69
C SER A 361 8.16 22.23 9.34
N GLY A 362 7.18 22.17 10.24
CA GLY A 362 5.91 21.49 10.00
C GLY A 362 5.14 22.06 8.81
N ARG A 363 5.01 23.39 8.71
CA ARG A 363 4.31 24.06 7.59
C ARG A 363 5.01 23.85 6.26
N ARG A 364 6.35 23.86 6.25
CA ARG A 364 7.13 23.59 5.03
C ARG A 364 6.97 22.13 4.58
N ARG A 365 6.97 21.20 5.53
CA ARG A 365 6.76 19.77 5.25
C ARG A 365 5.35 19.50 4.71
N THR A 366 4.31 20.10 5.29
CA THR A 366 2.94 19.96 4.79
C THR A 366 2.78 20.63 3.42
N ALA A 367 3.44 21.76 3.18
CA ALA A 367 3.45 22.40 1.85
C ALA A 367 4.11 21.51 0.79
N LEU A 368 5.26 20.89 1.08
CA LEU A 368 5.92 19.93 0.18
C LEU A 368 5.05 18.70 -0.09
N ALA A 369 4.39 18.17 0.93
CA ALA A 369 3.44 17.07 0.78
C ALA A 369 2.24 17.48 -0.08
N GLY A 370 1.69 18.68 0.13
CA GLY A 370 0.59 19.23 -0.67
C GLY A 370 0.97 19.40 -2.14
N LEU A 371 2.18 19.87 -2.44
CA LEU A 371 2.70 19.92 -3.81
C LEU A 371 2.85 18.52 -4.41
N GLY A 372 3.28 17.54 -3.61
CA GLY A 372 3.32 16.14 -4.02
C GLY A 372 1.92 15.65 -4.44
N VAL A 373 0.93 15.79 -3.55
CA VAL A 373 -0.46 15.40 -3.81
C VAL A 373 -1.03 16.09 -5.05
N LEU A 374 -0.76 17.40 -5.23
CA LEU A 374 -1.16 18.14 -6.42
C LEU A 374 -0.55 17.55 -7.70
N GLY A 375 0.75 17.23 -7.68
CA GLY A 375 1.41 16.56 -8.81
C GLY A 375 0.78 15.20 -9.14
N GLY A 376 0.38 14.43 -8.12
CA GLY A 376 -0.32 13.15 -8.31
C GLY A 376 -1.68 13.32 -8.96
N ALA A 377 -2.48 14.27 -8.48
CA ALA A 377 -3.80 14.57 -9.04
C ALA A 377 -3.71 15.03 -10.51
N LEU A 378 -2.75 15.91 -10.84
CA LEU A 378 -2.51 16.37 -12.21
C LEU A 378 -2.05 15.25 -13.13
N ALA A 379 -1.23 14.31 -12.64
CA ALA A 379 -0.81 13.16 -13.43
C ALA A 379 -1.99 12.25 -13.77
N ILE A 380 -2.86 11.92 -12.80
CA ILE A 380 -4.04 11.09 -13.02
C ILE A 380 -4.99 11.74 -14.04
N GLY A 381 -5.32 13.03 -13.85
CA GLY A 381 -6.16 13.76 -14.79
C GLY A 381 -5.54 13.88 -16.19
N GLY A 382 -4.22 14.05 -16.27
CA GLY A 382 -3.51 14.10 -17.55
C GLY A 382 -3.46 12.77 -18.29
N ILE A 383 -3.42 11.62 -17.57
CA ILE A 383 -3.45 10.28 -18.18
C ILE A 383 -4.79 10.07 -18.90
N ALA A 384 -5.91 10.36 -18.24
CA ALA A 384 -7.25 10.18 -18.82
C ALA A 384 -7.44 10.97 -20.14
N VAL A 385 -6.83 12.16 -20.24
CA VAL A 385 -6.87 12.99 -21.45
C VAL A 385 -5.83 12.56 -22.48
N ALA A 386 -4.68 12.03 -22.06
CA ALA A 386 -3.66 11.54 -22.98
C ALA A 386 -4.11 10.26 -23.71
N THR A 387 -4.87 9.40 -23.03
CA THR A 387 -5.44 8.18 -23.61
C THR A 387 -6.57 8.45 -24.61
N SER A 388 -7.24 9.60 -24.51
CA SER A 388 -8.29 10.03 -25.45
C SER A 388 -7.75 10.76 -26.70
N GLY A 389 -6.50 10.48 -27.12
CA GLY A 389 -5.96 10.98 -28.40
C GLY A 389 -5.12 12.26 -28.36
N ALA A 390 -4.73 12.78 -27.18
CA ALA A 390 -3.88 13.97 -27.05
C ALA A 390 -2.42 13.65 -26.61
N PRO A 391 -1.53 13.19 -27.52
CA PRO A 391 -0.20 12.69 -27.13
C PRO A 391 0.72 13.76 -26.51
N THR A 392 0.48 15.04 -26.75
CA THR A 392 1.21 16.16 -26.12
C THR A 392 0.98 16.24 -24.60
N MET A 393 -0.11 15.66 -24.08
CA MET A 393 -0.41 15.61 -22.64
C MET A 393 0.57 14.73 -21.87
N TRP A 394 1.24 13.77 -22.52
CA TRP A 394 2.23 12.92 -21.84
C TRP A 394 3.38 13.72 -21.21
N LEU A 395 3.79 14.84 -21.81
CA LEU A 395 4.78 15.72 -21.22
C LEU A 395 4.31 16.29 -19.87
N ALA A 396 3.06 16.74 -19.81
CA ALA A 396 2.46 17.26 -18.58
C ALA A 396 2.29 16.17 -17.52
N VAL A 397 1.93 14.95 -17.93
CA VAL A 397 1.84 13.77 -17.05
C VAL A 397 3.19 13.45 -16.43
N VAL A 398 4.26 13.36 -17.23
CA VAL A 398 5.61 13.05 -16.75
C VAL A 398 6.11 14.11 -15.76
N LEU A 399 5.92 15.40 -16.07
CA LEU A 399 6.33 16.49 -15.17
C LEU A 399 5.53 16.48 -13.86
N SER A 400 4.24 16.18 -13.92
CA SER A 400 3.37 16.08 -12.73
C SER A 400 3.74 14.87 -11.87
N GLY A 401 4.07 13.73 -12.49
CA GLY A 401 4.60 12.56 -11.81
C GLY A 401 5.95 12.83 -11.12
N LEU A 402 6.84 13.59 -11.77
CA LEU A 402 8.07 14.05 -11.14
C LEU A 402 7.80 14.96 -9.94
N LEU A 403 6.82 15.88 -10.05
CA LEU A 403 6.41 16.72 -8.93
C LEU A 403 5.86 15.89 -7.75
N PHE A 404 5.06 14.86 -8.04
CA PHE A 404 4.56 13.94 -7.02
C PHE A 404 5.70 13.28 -6.24
N VAL A 405 6.63 12.63 -6.96
CA VAL A 405 7.77 11.93 -6.35
C VAL A 405 8.69 12.91 -5.61
N ALA A 406 8.99 14.06 -6.21
CA ALA A 406 9.85 15.07 -5.60
C ALA A 406 9.20 15.70 -4.36
N GLY A 407 7.93 16.08 -4.41
CA GLY A 407 7.20 16.69 -3.30
C GLY A 407 7.08 15.74 -2.11
N LEU A 408 6.62 14.50 -2.34
CA LEU A 408 6.47 13.52 -1.28
C LEU A 408 7.84 13.06 -0.73
N GLY A 409 8.79 12.76 -1.62
CA GLY A 409 10.13 12.33 -1.23
C GLY A 409 10.88 13.40 -0.42
N THR A 410 10.77 14.67 -0.83
CA THR A 410 11.37 15.77 -0.06
C THR A 410 10.62 16.04 1.23
N ALA A 411 9.28 15.93 1.29
CA ALA A 411 8.52 16.05 2.54
C ALA A 411 8.91 14.97 3.56
N ILE A 412 9.19 13.74 3.11
CA ILE A 412 9.70 12.66 3.96
C ILE A 412 11.13 12.97 4.45
N ALA A 413 12.00 13.42 3.54
CA ALA A 413 13.40 13.74 3.85
C ALA A 413 13.58 15.06 4.61
N TYR A 414 12.56 15.94 4.66
CA TYR A 414 12.63 17.23 5.33
C TYR A 414 12.66 17.04 6.84
N SER A 415 13.83 17.23 7.44
CA SER A 415 13.98 17.12 8.88
C SER A 415 13.30 18.29 9.60
N ARG A 416 12.63 17.98 10.71
CA ARG A 416 12.12 18.99 11.66
C ARG A 416 13.23 19.61 12.51
N PHE A 417 14.44 19.06 12.47
CA PHE A 417 15.54 19.51 13.32
C PHE A 417 16.16 20.79 12.79
N SER A 418 16.55 21.66 13.73
CA SER A 418 17.42 22.80 13.47
C SER A 418 18.85 22.33 13.18
N VAL A 419 19.74 23.25 12.80
CA VAL A 419 21.17 22.95 12.64
C VAL A 419 21.74 22.41 13.96
N ALA A 420 21.44 23.06 15.09
CA ALA A 420 21.86 22.62 16.42
C ALA A 420 21.34 21.22 16.76
N GLY A 421 20.08 20.90 16.42
CA GLY A 421 19.51 19.56 16.62
C GLY A 421 20.20 18.48 15.76
N LEU A 422 20.53 18.81 14.50
CA LEU A 422 21.25 17.90 13.62
C LEU A 422 22.67 17.64 14.13
N ASP A 423 23.36 18.68 14.60
CA ASP A 423 24.70 18.56 15.18
C ASP A 423 24.67 17.75 16.48
N ALA A 424 23.70 18.02 17.38
CA ALA A 424 23.51 17.25 18.61
C ALA A 424 23.15 15.76 18.36
N SER A 425 22.56 15.44 17.21
CA SER A 425 22.25 14.06 16.83
C SER A 425 23.48 13.26 16.37
N ARG A 426 24.57 13.92 15.95
CA ARG A 426 25.72 13.23 15.33
C ARG A 426 26.41 12.20 16.22
N PRO A 427 26.75 12.51 17.49
CA PRO A 427 27.37 11.53 18.38
C PRO A 427 26.47 10.32 18.63
N TRP A 428 25.15 10.55 18.73
CA TRP A 428 24.16 9.50 18.90
C TRP A 428 23.96 8.65 17.64
N GLU A 429 24.00 9.26 16.45
CA GLU A 429 24.01 8.53 15.16
C GLU A 429 25.25 7.62 15.08
N ALA A 430 26.43 8.13 15.46
CA ALA A 430 27.67 7.35 15.50
C ALA A 430 27.65 6.22 16.53
N TYR A 431 27.09 6.47 17.72
CA TYR A 431 26.90 5.45 18.75
C TYR A 431 25.94 4.33 18.29
N ARG A 432 24.78 4.68 17.72
CA ARG A 432 23.86 3.70 17.12
C ARG A 432 24.55 2.87 16.04
N ASP A 433 25.26 3.53 15.13
CA ASP A 433 25.92 2.86 14.01
C ASP A 433 27.05 1.95 14.49
N GLY A 434 27.78 2.34 15.54
CA GLY A 434 28.81 1.52 16.19
C GLY A 434 28.22 0.31 16.92
N LEU A 435 27.14 0.48 17.69
CA LEU A 435 26.41 -0.64 18.29
C LEU A 435 25.90 -1.63 17.23
N LYS A 436 25.36 -1.12 16.12
CA LYS A 436 24.88 -1.95 15.02
C LYS A 436 26.02 -2.70 14.33
N GLN A 437 27.20 -2.10 14.23
CA GLN A 437 28.40 -2.75 13.70
C GLN A 437 28.91 -3.83 14.68
N ALA A 438 29.06 -3.50 15.95
CA ALA A 438 29.43 -4.44 17.01
C ALA A 438 28.49 -5.66 17.08
N ALA A 439 27.19 -5.46 16.88
CA ALA A 439 26.22 -6.55 16.80
C ALA A 439 26.49 -7.52 15.63
N LYS A 440 26.90 -6.99 14.47
CA LYS A 440 27.22 -7.81 13.29
C LYS A 440 28.54 -8.56 13.47
N ASP A 441 29.50 -7.90 14.09
CA ASP A 441 30.85 -8.44 14.30
C ASP A 441 30.91 -9.36 15.54
N ASN A 442 29.78 -9.51 16.27
CA ASN A 442 29.69 -10.20 17.57
C ASN A 442 30.73 -9.70 18.58
N ASP A 443 30.98 -8.40 18.61
CA ASP A 443 31.99 -7.79 19.47
C ASP A 443 31.60 -7.89 20.96
N GLU A 444 32.27 -8.79 21.68
CA GLU A 444 32.02 -9.05 23.10
C GLU A 444 32.41 -7.88 24.00
N SER A 445 33.17 -6.88 23.52
CA SER A 445 33.56 -5.72 24.32
C SER A 445 32.41 -4.78 24.66
N VAL A 446 31.25 -4.93 23.99
CA VAL A 446 30.04 -4.15 24.31
C VAL A 446 29.43 -4.69 25.59
N ASP A 447 29.47 -3.87 26.65
CA ASP A 447 28.76 -4.13 27.91
C ASP A 447 27.25 -4.03 27.70
N LEU A 448 26.59 -5.18 27.69
CA LEU A 448 25.14 -5.27 27.50
C LEU A 448 24.37 -4.66 28.67
N ASN A 449 24.88 -4.66 29.90
CA ASN A 449 24.16 -4.05 31.04
C ASN A 449 24.01 -2.53 30.86
N VAL A 450 25.03 -1.89 30.30
CA VAL A 450 25.03 -0.44 30.07
C VAL A 450 24.29 -0.10 28.77
N ALA A 451 24.50 -0.87 27.69
CA ALA A 451 23.96 -0.54 26.37
C ALA A 451 22.50 -1.00 26.15
N LEU A 452 21.99 -1.93 26.96
CA LEU A 452 20.66 -2.55 26.76
C LEU A 452 19.50 -1.56 26.59
N PRO A 453 19.33 -0.51 27.44
CA PRO A 453 18.28 0.49 27.25
C PRO A 453 18.34 1.14 25.87
N ASP A 454 19.53 1.52 25.41
CA ASP A 454 19.75 2.19 24.13
C ASP A 454 19.60 1.21 22.95
N ILE A 455 20.06 -0.05 23.09
CA ILE A 455 19.88 -1.12 22.08
C ILE A 455 18.39 -1.31 21.77
N VAL A 456 17.55 -1.35 22.81
CA VAL A 456 16.10 -1.48 22.64
C VAL A 456 15.50 -0.19 22.10
N ALA A 457 15.90 0.97 22.65
CA ALA A 457 15.37 2.26 22.23
C ALA A 457 15.68 2.56 20.75
N PHE A 458 16.85 2.21 20.24
CA PHE A 458 17.24 2.38 18.83
C PHE A 458 16.68 1.29 17.90
N GLY A 459 15.93 0.31 18.42
CA GLY A 459 15.42 -0.80 17.63
C GLY A 459 16.52 -1.75 17.13
N LEU A 460 17.63 -1.85 17.86
CA LEU A 460 18.76 -2.72 17.52
C LEU A 460 18.65 -4.12 18.16
N ALA A 461 17.66 -4.36 19.02
CA ALA A 461 17.44 -5.63 19.68
C ALA A 461 17.43 -6.87 18.75
N PRO A 462 16.86 -6.83 17.53
CA PRO A 462 16.94 -7.96 16.59
C PRO A 462 18.38 -8.35 16.20
N PHE A 463 19.30 -7.39 16.15
CA PHE A 463 20.71 -7.65 15.84
C PHE A 463 21.46 -8.26 17.03
N PHE A 464 21.04 -7.97 18.26
CA PHE A 464 21.64 -8.51 19.49
C PHE A 464 20.94 -9.77 20.02
N ARG A 465 19.91 -10.27 19.33
CA ARG A 465 19.00 -11.32 19.84
C ARG A 465 19.72 -12.51 20.48
N LYS A 466 20.71 -13.09 19.80
CA LYS A 466 21.45 -14.25 20.33
C LYS A 466 22.17 -13.94 21.65
N ARG A 467 22.80 -12.77 21.74
CA ARG A 467 23.51 -12.33 22.95
C ARG A 467 22.55 -11.99 24.08
N LEU A 468 21.40 -11.40 23.77
CA LEU A 468 20.35 -11.11 24.76
C LEU A 468 19.70 -12.38 25.29
N GLU A 469 19.43 -13.36 24.42
CA GLU A 469 18.91 -14.68 24.83
C GLU A 469 19.93 -15.42 25.71
N ALA A 470 21.22 -15.42 25.34
CA ALA A 470 22.28 -16.03 26.15
C ALA A 470 22.47 -15.32 27.51
N ALA A 471 22.46 -13.98 27.54
CA ALA A 471 22.64 -13.21 28.77
C ALA A 471 21.39 -13.18 29.69
N THR A 472 20.26 -13.73 29.23
CA THR A 472 19.03 -13.89 30.04
C THR A 472 18.66 -15.37 30.24
N ASP A 473 19.56 -16.28 29.90
CA ASP A 473 19.43 -17.69 30.25
C ASP A 473 19.59 -17.83 31.78
N PRO A 474 18.70 -18.56 32.48
CA PRO A 474 18.88 -18.89 33.90
C PRO A 474 20.23 -19.52 34.25
N GLY A 475 20.91 -20.16 33.28
CA GLY A 475 22.26 -20.71 33.44
C GLY A 475 23.41 -19.76 33.10
N SER A 476 23.15 -18.48 32.83
CA SER A 476 24.18 -17.50 32.49
C SER A 476 25.06 -17.13 33.68
N ASP A 477 26.39 -17.13 33.48
CA ASP A 477 27.37 -16.68 34.47
C ASP A 477 27.35 -15.16 34.70
N SER A 478 26.71 -14.40 33.82
CA SER A 478 26.62 -12.93 33.89
C SER A 478 25.27 -12.46 33.37
N PRO A 479 24.19 -12.67 34.16
CA PRO A 479 22.86 -12.30 33.74
C PRO A 479 22.69 -10.77 33.66
N LEU A 480 21.82 -10.32 32.77
CA LEU A 480 21.53 -8.88 32.64
C LEU A 480 20.82 -8.36 33.90
N ARG A 481 21.37 -7.30 34.50
CA ARG A 481 20.84 -6.68 35.73
C ARG A 481 19.36 -6.31 35.63
N ALA A 482 18.95 -5.77 34.48
CA ALA A 482 17.56 -5.40 34.23
C ALA A 482 16.59 -6.60 34.34
N PHE A 483 17.09 -7.82 34.13
CA PHE A 483 16.30 -9.07 34.10
C PHE A 483 16.50 -9.93 35.35
N THR A 484 17.29 -9.47 36.33
CA THR A 484 17.52 -10.15 37.59
C THR A 484 16.77 -9.44 38.71
N SER A 485 15.91 -10.16 39.43
CA SER A 485 15.26 -9.60 40.61
C SER A 485 16.28 -9.30 41.72
N PRO A 486 16.11 -8.20 42.49
CA PRO A 486 16.92 -7.92 43.68
C PRO A 486 16.85 -9.07 44.68
N ALA A 487 17.98 -9.40 45.33
CA ALA A 487 18.08 -10.52 46.28
C ALA A 487 17.18 -10.36 47.51
N ASP A 488 16.86 -9.12 47.89
CA ASP A 488 16.02 -8.77 49.04
C ASP A 488 14.54 -8.56 48.67
N ALA A 489 14.13 -8.90 47.44
CA ALA A 489 12.73 -8.79 47.05
C ALA A 489 11.92 -9.91 47.72
N ASP A 490 11.00 -9.54 48.64
CA ASP A 490 10.14 -10.42 49.46
C ASP A 490 9.29 -11.46 48.68
N TYR A 491 9.32 -11.43 47.35
CA TYR A 491 8.59 -12.34 46.46
C TYR A 491 9.49 -13.39 45.77
N ALA A 492 10.81 -13.21 45.81
CA ALA A 492 11.76 -14.22 45.36
C ALA A 492 12.02 -15.17 46.52
N ALA A 493 11.69 -16.45 46.37
CA ALA A 493 11.91 -17.48 47.38
C ALA A 493 13.41 -17.80 47.55
N GLY A 494 14.21 -16.82 48.02
CA GLY A 494 15.62 -16.93 48.37
C GLY A 494 16.61 -17.05 47.22
N VAL A 495 16.18 -17.01 45.96
CA VAL A 495 17.07 -17.14 44.78
C VAL A 495 16.70 -16.09 43.71
N PRO A 496 17.68 -15.33 43.18
CA PRO A 496 17.45 -14.41 42.06
C PRO A 496 16.87 -15.16 40.86
N VAL A 497 15.70 -14.73 40.38
CA VAL A 497 15.09 -15.27 39.17
C VAL A 497 15.53 -14.43 37.99
N VAL A 498 16.13 -15.07 36.97
CA VAL A 498 16.44 -14.44 35.69
C VAL A 498 15.24 -14.57 34.76
N LEU A 499 14.72 -13.43 34.29
CA LEU A 499 13.60 -13.41 33.36
C LEU A 499 14.12 -13.54 31.91
N PRO A 500 13.59 -14.47 31.09
CA PRO A 500 14.10 -14.66 29.73
C PRO A 500 13.72 -13.48 28.83
N TRP A 501 14.64 -13.10 27.93
CA TRP A 501 14.43 -12.05 26.92
C TRP A 501 13.16 -12.26 26.07
N SER A 502 12.78 -13.52 25.83
CA SER A 502 11.57 -13.88 25.07
C SER A 502 10.28 -13.36 25.71
N ALA A 503 10.23 -13.29 27.03
CA ALA A 503 9.06 -12.81 27.76
C ALA A 503 8.92 -11.28 27.61
N PHE A 504 10.01 -10.52 27.76
CA PHE A 504 10.03 -9.07 27.53
C PHE A 504 9.73 -8.72 26.07
N SER A 505 10.42 -9.38 25.13
CA SER A 505 10.24 -9.13 23.71
C SER A 505 8.85 -9.48 23.20
N GLY A 506 8.16 -10.44 23.83
CA GLY A 506 6.75 -10.74 23.55
C GLY A 506 5.76 -9.62 23.89
N VAL A 507 6.11 -8.73 24.84
CA VAL A 507 5.27 -7.60 25.26
C VAL A 507 5.66 -6.31 24.53
N PHE A 508 6.96 -6.07 24.39
CA PHE A 508 7.48 -4.76 23.95
C PHE A 508 8.10 -4.75 22.56
N VAL A 509 8.40 -5.92 21.98
CA VAL A 509 9.21 -6.04 20.75
C VAL A 509 8.53 -6.93 19.69
N SER A 510 7.34 -7.50 19.94
CA SER A 510 6.76 -8.55 19.10
C SER A 510 6.42 -8.06 17.68
N SER A 511 7.24 -8.52 16.73
CA SER A 511 7.01 -8.76 15.30
C SER A 511 5.82 -8.05 14.65
N SER A 512 5.96 -6.75 14.40
CA SER A 512 5.54 -6.24 13.10
C SER A 512 6.71 -6.44 12.14
N SER A 513 6.58 -7.43 11.27
CA SER A 513 7.24 -7.48 9.96
C SER A 513 6.76 -6.34 9.05
N GLY A 514 6.70 -5.13 9.59
CA GLY A 514 6.64 -3.89 8.86
C GLY A 514 8.06 -3.35 8.91
N SER A 515 8.73 -3.37 7.76
CA SER A 515 9.88 -2.51 7.47
C SER A 515 9.93 -1.31 8.41
N VAL A 516 11.03 -1.15 9.14
CA VAL A 516 11.43 0.12 9.74
C VAL A 516 11.54 1.10 8.58
N ALA A 517 10.40 1.67 8.19
CA ALA A 517 10.29 2.67 7.15
C ALA A 517 11.02 3.87 7.74
N SER A 518 12.18 4.14 7.15
CA SER A 518 12.95 5.35 7.39
C SER A 518 12.00 6.56 7.44
N GLY A 519 11.82 7.12 8.63
CA GLY A 519 11.26 8.46 8.85
C GLY A 519 9.94 8.78 8.14
N GLY A 520 8.86 8.06 8.45
CA GLY A 520 7.50 8.45 8.02
C GLY A 520 6.62 8.68 9.23
N GLY A 521 6.43 9.95 9.62
CA GLY A 521 5.51 10.30 10.71
C GLY A 521 4.09 9.78 10.44
N ALA A 522 3.53 9.06 11.41
CA ALA A 522 2.16 8.58 11.40
C ALA A 522 1.17 9.76 11.45
N GLY A 523 0.38 9.90 10.39
CA GLY A 523 -0.86 10.66 10.39
C GLY A 523 -2.00 9.71 10.76
N GLY A 524 -2.76 10.08 11.79
CA GLY A 524 -3.93 9.33 12.23
C GLY A 524 -5.10 9.47 11.26
N GLY A 525 -5.89 8.41 11.16
CA GLY A 525 -7.23 8.39 10.59
C GLY A 525 -8.02 7.35 11.36
N GLY A 526 -8.84 7.80 12.30
CA GLY A 526 -9.82 6.96 12.98
C GLY A 526 -11.03 6.74 12.07
N GLY A 527 -11.45 5.48 11.93
CA GLY A 527 -12.73 5.09 11.36
C GLY A 527 -13.49 4.30 12.42
N ALA A 528 -14.63 4.83 12.83
CA ALA A 528 -15.49 4.32 13.89
C ALA A 528 -16.20 3.02 13.48
N ALA A 529 -16.64 2.30 14.52
CA ALA A 529 -17.42 1.08 14.48
C ALA A 529 -18.74 1.20 13.71
N GLY A 530 -19.13 0.10 13.07
CA GLY A 530 -20.50 -0.18 12.65
C GLY A 530 -20.90 -1.56 13.15
N SER A 531 -21.85 -1.58 14.09
CA SER A 531 -22.59 -2.75 14.55
C SER A 531 -23.57 -3.22 13.47
N THR A 532 -23.52 -4.50 13.11
CA THR A 532 -24.59 -5.52 13.15
C THR A 532 -24.02 -6.82 12.61
#